data_AF-A0AAE1JK56-F1
#
_entry.id   AF-A0AAE1JK56-F1
#
_cell.length_a   1.000
_cell.length_b   1.000
_cell.length_c   1.000
_cell.angle_alpha   90.00
_cell.angle_beta   90.00
_cell.angle_gamma   90.00
#
_symmetry.space_group_name_H-M   'P 1'
#
loop_
_entity.id
_entity.type
_entity.pdbx_description
1 polymer ?
#
loop_
_entity_poly.entity_id
_entity_poly.type
_entity_poly.pdbx_seq_one_letter_code
_entity_poly.pdbx_strand_id
1 'polypeptide(L)'
;MFTIICWWLWKRRNSFVFEGTHASNLTVLSSASSIRACLNEARDRWCLVGGNKKTPRLPVDRWQAPLADWVKINTDGAFSPSSPGVASGGILRNEHGEVLQAFSSKVRREIV
;
A
#
# COMPACT_ATOMS: atom_id res chain seq x y z
N MET A 1 6.83 -6.48 -13.96
CA MET A 1 6.40 -5.36 -14.81
C MET A 1 4.94 -5.03 -14.63
N PHE A 2 4.02 -6.00 -14.75
CA PHE A 2 2.58 -5.82 -14.50
C PHE A 2 2.27 -5.15 -13.15
N THR A 3 2.79 -5.67 -12.05
CA THR A 3 2.57 -5.14 -10.68
C THR A 3 3.02 -3.68 -10.51
N ILE A 4 4.15 -3.31 -11.12
CA ILE A 4 4.68 -1.94 -11.08
C ILE A 4 3.74 -0.98 -11.82
N ILE A 5 3.21 -1.40 -12.97
CA ILE A 5 2.25 -0.59 -13.74
C ILE A 5 0.93 -0.44 -12.96
N CYS A 6 0.39 -1.53 -12.39
CA CYS A 6 -0.80 -1.49 -11.54
C CYS A 6 -0.65 -0.51 -10.38
N TRP A 7 0.52 -0.52 -9.72
CA TRP A 7 0.85 0.43 -8.66
C TRP A 7 0.82 1.88 -9.15
N TRP A 8 1.45 2.18 -10.29
CA TRP A 8 1.45 3.54 -10.84
C TRP A 8 0.06 3.99 -11.33
N LEU A 9 -0.77 3.09 -11.83
CA LEU A 9 -2.16 3.38 -12.17
C LEU A 9 -2.99 3.72 -10.92
N TRP A 10 -2.84 2.93 -9.85
CA TRP A 10 -3.49 3.21 -8.57
C TRP A 10 -3.03 4.56 -8.00
N LYS A 11 -1.73 4.84 -8.02
CA LYS A 11 -1.16 6.11 -7.56
C LYS A 11 -1.72 7.28 -8.38
N ARG A 12 -1.73 7.18 -9.72
CA ARG A 12 -2.30 8.21 -10.60
C ARG A 12 -3.76 8.49 -10.28
N ARG A 13 -4.57 7.43 -10.07
CA ARG A 13 -5.98 7.58 -9.71
C ARG A 13 -6.13 8.32 -8.38
N ASN A 14 -5.34 7.96 -7.37
CA ASN A 14 -5.43 8.60 -6.06
C ASN A 14 -4.96 10.06 -6.10
N SER A 15 -3.86 10.36 -6.78
CA SER A 15 -3.40 11.73 -6.99
C SER A 15 -4.45 12.58 -7.72
N PHE A 16 -5.15 12.01 -8.71
CA PHE A 16 -6.28 12.71 -9.34
C PHE A 16 -7.43 12.97 -8.37
N VAL A 17 -7.86 11.95 -7.60
CA VAL A 17 -9.01 12.05 -6.69
C VAL A 17 -8.75 12.96 -5.48
N PHE A 18 -7.55 12.90 -4.90
CA PHE A 18 -7.24 13.56 -3.61
C PHE A 18 -6.41 14.83 -3.75
N GLU A 19 -5.61 14.95 -4.82
CA GLU A 19 -4.71 16.09 -5.04
C GLU A 19 -5.12 16.94 -6.25
N GLY A 20 -6.08 16.47 -7.07
CA GLY A 20 -6.50 17.14 -8.31
C GLY A 20 -5.43 17.13 -9.40
N THR A 21 -4.39 16.30 -9.26
CA THR A 21 -3.27 16.28 -10.20
C THR A 21 -3.50 15.26 -11.31
N HIS A 22 -3.13 15.62 -12.54
CA HIS A 22 -3.29 14.75 -13.70
C HIS A 22 -1.95 14.39 -14.31
N ALA A 23 -1.65 13.09 -14.35
CA ALA A 23 -0.47 12.56 -15.03
C ALA A 23 -0.88 11.85 -16.33
N SER A 24 -0.09 12.05 -17.39
CA SER A 24 -0.31 11.38 -18.67
C SER A 24 0.00 9.87 -18.60
N ASN A 25 -0.54 9.09 -19.53
CA ASN A 25 -0.21 7.67 -19.66
C ASN A 25 1.29 7.45 -19.94
N LEU A 26 1.92 8.36 -20.69
CA LEU A 26 3.36 8.35 -20.92
C LEU A 26 4.15 8.49 -19.63
N THR A 27 3.70 9.37 -18.72
CA THR A 27 4.32 9.57 -17.40
C THR A 27 4.24 8.30 -16.53
N VAL A 28 3.12 7.57 -16.60
CA VAL A 28 2.96 6.27 -15.89
C VAL A 28 3.96 5.24 -16.42
N LEU A 29 4.09 5.14 -17.75
CA LEU A 29 4.97 4.18 -18.40
C LEU A 29 6.46 4.50 -18.19
N SER A 30 6.84 5.77 -18.28
CA SER A 30 8.21 6.21 -18.01
C SER A 30 8.59 5.94 -16.56
N SER A 31 7.72 6.30 -15.61
CA SER A 31 7.96 6.07 -14.18
C SER A 31 8.05 4.58 -13.83
N ALA A 32 7.20 3.74 -14.43
CA ALA A 32 7.27 2.29 -14.29
C ALA A 32 8.59 1.72 -14.85
N SER A 33 9.05 2.25 -15.98
CA SER A 33 10.29 1.82 -16.63
C SER A 33 11.52 2.23 -15.83
N SER A 34 11.56 3.45 -15.29
CA SER A 34 12.65 3.95 -14.44
C SER A 34 12.78 3.15 -13.15
N ILE A 35 11.67 2.84 -12.47
CA ILE A 35 11.71 1.98 -11.27
C ILE A 35 12.19 0.58 -11.63
N ARG A 36 11.75 0.01 -12.76
CA ARG A 36 12.25 -1.30 -13.20
C ARG A 36 13.76 -1.28 -13.43
N ALA A 37 14.29 -0.24 -14.08
CA ALA A 37 15.72 -0.11 -14.32
C ALA A 37 16.49 -0.04 -13.00
N CYS A 38 16.03 0.79 -12.06
CA CYS A 38 16.62 0.90 -10.72
C CYS A 38 16.58 -0.42 -9.95
N LEU A 39 15.48 -1.17 -10.01
CA LEU A 39 15.36 -2.48 -9.37
C LEU A 39 16.30 -3.52 -9.98
N ASN A 40 16.47 -3.51 -11.30
CA ASN A 40 17.44 -4.39 -11.96
C ASN A 40 18.87 -4.06 -11.52
N GLU A 41 19.23 -2.77 -11.52
CA GLU A 41 20.55 -2.33 -11.10
C GLU A 41 20.83 -2.66 -9.61
N ALA A 42 19.84 -2.47 -8.75
CA ALA A 42 19.93 -2.83 -7.34
C ALA A 42 20.08 -4.35 -7.14
N ARG A 43 19.35 -5.15 -7.92
CA ARG A 43 19.47 -6.62 -7.92
C ARG A 43 20.86 -7.05 -8.38
N ASP A 44 21.35 -6.48 -9.46
CA ASP A 44 22.65 -6.85 -10.02
C ASP A 44 23.77 -6.47 -9.04
N ARG A 45 23.68 -5.29 -8.40
CA ARG A 45 24.56 -4.92 -7.27
C ARG A 45 24.45 -5.89 -6.10
N TRP A 46 23.24 -6.27 -5.70
CA TRP A 46 23.00 -7.22 -4.60
C TRP A 46 23.63 -8.59 -4.84
N CYS A 47 23.60 -9.08 -6.08
CA CYS A 47 24.28 -10.32 -6.49
C CYS A 47 25.80 -10.22 -6.33
N LEU A 48 26.39 -9.06 -6.68
CA LEU A 48 27.84 -8.83 -6.58
C LEU A 48 28.35 -8.81 -5.13
N VAL A 49 27.52 -8.36 -4.17
CA VAL A 49 27.91 -8.31 -2.74
C VAL A 49 27.60 -9.61 -1.97
N GLY A 50 27.26 -10.69 -2.67
CA GLY A 50 27.04 -12.00 -2.04
C GLY A 50 25.73 -12.11 -1.24
N GLY A 51 24.72 -11.30 -1.56
CA GLY A 51 23.42 -11.25 -0.88
C GLY A 51 22.53 -12.50 -1.05
N ASN A 52 23.08 -13.64 -1.46
CA ASN A 52 22.36 -14.89 -1.65
C ASN A 52 22.12 -15.68 -0.35
N LYS A 53 22.37 -15.06 0.81
CA LYS A 53 21.89 -15.59 2.09
C LYS A 53 20.37 -15.49 2.05
N LYS A 54 19.71 -16.57 1.64
CA LYS A 54 18.27 -16.77 1.85
C LYS A 54 18.04 -16.65 3.35
N THR A 55 17.76 -15.45 3.82
CA THR A 55 17.10 -15.30 5.11
C THR A 55 15.84 -16.17 5.02
N PRO A 56 15.57 -17.03 6.00
CA PRO A 56 14.31 -17.74 6.04
C PRO A 56 13.25 -16.66 5.97
N ARG A 57 12.52 -16.59 4.84
CA ARG A 57 11.38 -15.70 4.75
C ARG A 57 10.43 -16.19 5.81
N LEU A 58 10.31 -15.45 6.91
CA LEU A 58 9.20 -15.64 7.81
C LEU A 58 7.95 -15.61 6.92
N PRO A 59 7.00 -16.55 7.07
CA PRO A 59 5.85 -16.71 6.16
C PRO A 59 4.83 -15.55 6.21
N VAL A 60 5.28 -14.34 6.54
CA VAL A 60 4.49 -13.13 6.79
C VAL A 60 4.42 -12.24 5.54
N ASP A 61 4.66 -12.77 4.34
CA ASP A 61 4.58 -11.96 3.11
C ASP A 61 3.14 -11.70 2.64
N ARG A 62 2.12 -12.35 3.26
CA ARG A 62 0.72 -12.22 2.86
C ARG A 62 -0.21 -12.15 4.06
N TRP A 63 -1.28 -11.37 3.91
CA TRP A 63 -2.37 -11.36 4.87
C TRP A 63 -2.94 -12.79 5.01
N GLN A 64 -3.10 -13.24 6.26
CA GLN A 64 -3.76 -14.50 6.58
C GLN A 64 -5.04 -14.22 7.34
N ALA A 65 -6.04 -15.08 7.18
CA ALA A 65 -7.24 -15.02 8.00
C ALA A 65 -6.88 -15.21 9.49
N PRO A 66 -7.69 -14.68 10.43
CA PRO A 66 -7.55 -15.01 11.84
C PRO A 66 -7.87 -16.48 12.13
N LEU A 67 -7.66 -16.91 13.38
CA LEU A 67 -8.10 -18.23 13.85
C LEU A 67 -9.63 -18.35 13.80
N ALA A 68 -10.17 -19.56 13.85
CA ALA A 68 -11.61 -19.80 13.93
C ALA A 68 -12.25 -19.04 15.10
N ASP A 69 -13.46 -18.51 14.90
CA ASP A 69 -14.19 -17.66 15.85
C ASP A 69 -13.51 -16.30 16.19
N TRP A 70 -12.49 -15.87 15.44
CA TRP A 70 -11.86 -14.57 15.61
C TRP A 70 -12.19 -13.60 14.47
N VAL A 71 -12.30 -12.33 14.82
CA VAL A 71 -12.38 -11.22 13.86
C VAL A 71 -11.04 -10.49 13.82
N LYS A 72 -10.49 -10.31 12.62
CA LYS A 72 -9.30 -9.49 12.36
C LYS A 72 -9.70 -8.11 11.89
N ILE A 73 -9.18 -7.08 12.55
CA ILE A 73 -9.34 -5.69 12.12
C ILE A 73 -8.06 -5.21 11.44
N ASN A 74 -8.18 -4.65 10.24
CA ASN A 74 -7.11 -3.92 9.57
C ASN A 74 -7.50 -2.45 9.54
N THR A 75 -6.66 -1.58 10.07
CA THR A 75 -6.92 -0.14 10.18
C THR A 75 -5.86 0.66 9.45
N ASP A 76 -6.23 1.83 8.92
CA ASP A 76 -5.31 2.79 8.32
C ASP A 76 -5.70 4.22 8.70
N GLY A 77 -4.72 5.12 8.70
CA GLY A 77 -4.88 6.54 9.01
C GLY A 77 -4.56 7.41 7.81
N ALA A 78 -5.37 8.44 7.58
CA ALA A 78 -5.13 9.43 6.54
C ALA A 78 -4.95 10.82 7.16
N PHE A 79 -3.91 11.52 6.71
CA PHE A 79 -3.63 12.90 7.07
C PHE A 79 -3.36 13.72 5.80
N SER A 80 -3.89 14.93 5.75
CA SER A 80 -3.61 15.90 4.68
C SER A 80 -3.14 17.21 5.29
N PRO A 81 -2.02 17.79 4.85
CA PRO A 81 -1.60 19.13 5.27
C PRO A 81 -2.54 20.24 4.76
N SER A 82 -3.20 20.03 3.62
CA SER A 82 -4.07 21.02 2.96
C SER A 82 -5.52 20.98 3.43
N SER A 83 -5.91 19.95 4.20
CA SER A 83 -7.22 19.84 4.84
C SER A 83 -7.03 19.64 6.34
N PRO A 84 -7.65 20.43 7.22
CA PRO A 84 -7.39 20.40 8.67
C PRO A 84 -7.94 19.14 9.40
N GLY A 85 -8.01 17.99 8.72
CA GLY A 85 -8.58 16.75 9.24
C GLY A 85 -7.58 15.60 9.27
N VAL A 86 -7.66 14.81 10.35
CA VAL A 86 -7.15 13.44 10.39
C VAL A 86 -8.35 12.52 10.23
N ALA A 87 -8.21 11.45 9.47
CA ALA A 87 -9.21 10.40 9.34
C ALA A 87 -8.59 9.05 9.65
N SER A 88 -9.44 8.13 10.08
CA SER A 88 -9.13 6.72 10.26
C SER A 88 -10.13 5.89 9.50
N GLY A 89 -9.75 4.69 9.10
CA GLY A 89 -10.66 3.72 8.53
C GLY A 89 -10.19 2.31 8.85
N GLY A 90 -11.06 1.35 8.61
CA GLY A 90 -10.70 -0.04 8.79
C GLY A 90 -11.71 -1.01 8.23
N ILE A 91 -11.29 -2.27 8.18
CA ILE A 91 -12.07 -3.40 7.70
C ILE A 91 -11.98 -4.54 8.71
N LEU A 92 -13.13 -5.11 9.05
CA LEU A 92 -13.27 -6.26 9.94
C LEU A 92 -13.52 -7.49 9.08
N ARG A 93 -12.76 -8.56 9.34
CA ARG A 93 -12.86 -9.83 8.60
C ARG A 93 -12.94 -11.03 9.52
N ASN A 94 -13.77 -12.01 9.19
CA ASN A 94 -13.88 -13.28 9.92
C ASN A 94 -12.73 -14.25 9.56
N GLU A 95 -12.76 -15.46 10.13
CA GLU A 95 -11.82 -16.56 9.88
C GLU A 95 -11.80 -17.08 8.43
N HIS A 96 -12.85 -16.80 7.65
CA HIS A 96 -12.90 -17.10 6.22
C HIS A 96 -12.31 -15.95 5.36
N GLY A 97 -11.92 -14.85 6.00
CA GLY A 97 -11.44 -13.64 5.35
C GLY A 97 -12.53 -12.79 4.69
N GLU A 98 -13.79 -13.11 4.96
CA GLU A 98 -14.95 -12.36 4.49
C GLU A 98 -15.07 -11.05 5.25
N VAL A 99 -15.50 -10.00 4.55
CA VAL A 99 -15.69 -8.68 5.15
C VAL A 99 -17.00 -8.67 5.92
N LEU A 100 -16.91 -8.51 7.24
CA LEU A 100 -18.08 -8.33 8.09
C LEU A 100 -18.53 -6.87 8.08
N GLN A 101 -17.58 -5.94 8.16
CA GLN A 101 -17.85 -4.51 8.21
C GLN A 101 -16.64 -3.69 7.73
N ALA A 102 -16.92 -2.51 7.18
CA ALA A 102 -15.92 -1.47 6.94
C ALA A 102 -16.38 -0.16 7.58
N PHE A 103 -15.43 0.65 8.05
CA PHE A 103 -15.73 1.96 8.64
C PHE A 103 -14.73 3.02 8.18
N SER A 104 -15.18 4.27 8.25
CA SER A 104 -14.34 5.45 8.18
C SER A 104 -14.81 6.44 9.24
N SER A 105 -13.87 7.12 9.89
CA SER A 105 -14.13 8.07 10.96
C SER A 105 -13.19 9.26 10.87
N LYS A 106 -13.75 10.46 10.92
CA LYS A 106 -12.98 11.69 11.07
C LYS A 106 -12.55 11.82 12.53
N VAL A 107 -11.25 11.92 12.77
CA VAL A 107 -10.69 12.12 14.11
C VAL A 107 -10.92 13.57 14.50
N ARG A 108 -11.74 13.81 15.54
CA ARG A 108 -11.92 15.14 16.13
C ARG A 108 -10.74 15.44 17.04
N ARG A 109 -10.19 16.66 16.95
CA ARG A 109 -9.29 17.18 17.97
C ARG A 109 -10.13 17.61 19.17
N GLU A 110 -9.93 16.98 20.32
CA GLU A 110 -10.34 17.56 21.60
C GLU A 110 -9.25 18.58 22.00
N ILE A 111 -9.66 19.83 22.18
CA ILE A 111 -8.80 20.86 22.77
C ILE A 111 -8.93 20.66 24.28
N VAL A 112 -7.86 20.19 24.91
CA VAL A 112 -7.67 20.24 26.37
C VAL A 112 -6.98 21.55 26.71
#